data_AF-A0A1H8AS15-F1
#
_entry.id   AF-A0A1H8AS15-F1
#
_cell.length_a   1.000
_cell.length_b   1.000
_cell.length_c   1.000
_cell.angle_alpha   90.00
_cell.angle_beta   90.00
_cell.angle_gamma   90.00
#
_symmetry.space_group_name_H-M   'P 1'
#
loop_
_entity.id
_entity.type
_entity.pdbx_description
1 polymer ?
#
loop_
_entity_poly.entity_id
_entity_poly.type
_entity_poly.pdbx_seq_one_letter_code
_entity_poly.pdbx_strand_id
1 'polypeptide(L)'
;MVGDPKHLSDLTQIEADVRIVCRDCHYEDDWTVEALARHLHLIGGNTTWSEITRYMTCRRFSCGSRRLKALVVPYARRQPNLKRRIGKYDEQLIGAAVGVLQDIVARSPGREVATLDLRLALLVVHRYMRDPKPIRELWERAGNAQRPAASGLQEPMAVIRYRLEQGGWLAPEVLLEDTRRWVWDSPPPKGWLPRAGEVRQDN
;
A
#
# COMPACT_ATOMS: atom_id res chain seq x y z
N MET A 1 -9.10 -31.27 9.55
CA MET A 1 -9.31 -29.94 10.16
C MET A 1 -8.37 -29.84 11.34
N VAL A 2 -7.48 -28.85 11.36
CA VAL A 2 -6.59 -28.61 12.51
C VAL A 2 -7.43 -27.87 13.55
N GLY A 3 -7.59 -28.43 14.75
CA GLY A 3 -8.33 -27.79 15.84
C GLY A 3 -7.62 -26.53 16.34
N ASP A 4 -8.31 -25.74 17.15
CA ASP A 4 -7.70 -24.61 17.83
C ASP A 4 -6.46 -25.08 18.63
N PRO A 5 -5.38 -24.27 18.67
CA PRO A 5 -4.20 -24.61 19.47
C PRO A 5 -4.58 -24.73 20.93
N LYS A 6 -3.89 -25.60 21.68
CA LYS A 6 -4.16 -25.76 23.12
C LYS A 6 -3.45 -24.68 23.92
N HIS A 7 -2.22 -24.37 23.53
CA HIS A 7 -1.36 -23.39 24.20
C HIS A 7 -0.80 -22.37 23.21
N LEU A 8 -0.51 -21.18 23.71
CA LEU A 8 0.11 -20.11 22.94
C LEU A 8 1.47 -20.53 22.33
N SER A 9 2.20 -21.43 22.99
CA SER A 9 3.46 -22.01 22.48
C SER A 9 3.30 -22.86 21.22
N ASP A 10 2.12 -23.45 20.99
CA ASP A 10 1.84 -24.27 19.80
C ASP A 10 1.92 -23.41 18.53
N LEU A 11 1.65 -22.11 18.66
CA LEU A 11 1.74 -21.16 17.54
C LEU A 11 3.16 -20.92 17.05
N THR A 12 4.17 -21.13 17.90
CA THR A 12 5.57 -21.03 17.49
C THR A 12 5.94 -22.13 16.50
N GLN A 13 5.35 -23.32 16.61
CA GLN A 13 5.62 -24.45 15.71
C GLN A 13 5.09 -24.21 14.29
N ILE A 14 4.03 -23.41 14.16
CA ILE A 14 3.36 -23.10 12.88
C ILE A 14 3.67 -21.68 12.37
N GLU A 15 4.68 -21.02 12.95
CA GLU A 15 5.08 -19.64 12.61
C GLU A 15 3.90 -18.63 12.57
N ALA A 16 2.98 -18.73 13.52
CA ALA A 16 1.77 -17.89 13.58
C ALA A 16 1.84 -16.81 14.67
N ASP A 17 1.15 -15.69 14.44
CA ASP A 17 0.86 -14.67 15.44
C ASP A 17 -0.62 -14.72 15.85
N VAL A 18 -1.01 -13.84 16.78
CA VAL A 18 -2.36 -13.79 17.34
C VAL A 18 -3.02 -12.46 17.02
N ARG A 19 -4.22 -12.51 16.43
CA ARG A 19 -5.09 -11.34 16.31
C ARG A 19 -6.19 -11.38 17.34
N ILE A 20 -6.30 -10.33 18.14
CA ILE A 20 -7.38 -10.15 19.11
C ILE A 20 -8.42 -9.23 18.48
N VAL A 21 -9.66 -9.73 18.35
CA VAL A 21 -10.79 -9.00 17.76
C VAL A 21 -11.85 -8.74 18.82
N CYS A 22 -12.24 -7.49 18.99
CA CYS A 22 -13.38 -7.12 19.83
C CYS A 22 -14.69 -7.40 19.08
N ARG A 23 -15.59 -8.17 19.70
CA ARG A 23 -16.89 -8.50 19.09
C ARG A 23 -17.90 -7.36 19.11
N ASP A 24 -17.68 -6.34 19.94
CA ASP A 24 -18.62 -5.22 20.07
C ASP A 24 -18.24 -4.04 19.18
N CYS A 25 -16.96 -3.65 19.13
CA CYS A 25 -16.50 -2.49 18.35
C CYS A 25 -15.66 -2.84 17.11
N HIS A 26 -15.48 -4.14 16.83
CA HIS A 26 -14.71 -4.69 15.72
C HIS A 26 -13.25 -4.21 15.64
N TYR A 27 -12.70 -3.69 16.74
CA TYR A 27 -11.29 -3.33 16.81
C TYR A 27 -10.42 -4.60 16.77
N GLU A 28 -9.39 -4.56 15.93
CA GLU A 28 -8.41 -5.63 15.76
C GLU A 28 -7.05 -5.17 16.32
N ASP A 29 -6.38 -6.06 17.04
CA ASP A 29 -5.06 -5.82 17.61
C ASP A 29 -4.19 -7.05 17.37
N ASP A 30 -3.08 -6.87 16.65
CA ASP A 30 -2.16 -7.93 16.26
C ASP A 30 -0.99 -8.04 17.24
N TRP A 31 -0.76 -9.26 17.73
CA TRP A 31 0.24 -9.57 18.74
C TRP A 31 1.18 -10.67 18.27
N THR A 32 2.49 -10.44 18.41
CA THR A 32 3.44 -11.55 18.36
C THR A 32 3.22 -12.47 19.54
N VAL A 33 3.50 -13.77 19.36
CA VAL A 33 3.41 -14.77 20.43
C VAL A 33 4.18 -14.34 21.68
N GLU A 34 5.40 -13.82 21.53
CA GLU A 34 6.22 -13.35 22.65
C GLU A 34 5.62 -12.10 23.33
N ALA A 35 5.07 -11.16 22.57
CA ALA A 35 4.49 -9.95 23.13
C ALA A 35 3.22 -10.28 23.94
N LEU A 36 2.37 -11.17 23.41
CA LEU A 36 1.16 -11.61 24.10
C LEU A 36 1.51 -12.42 25.35
N ALA A 37 2.48 -13.33 25.25
CA ALA A 37 2.96 -14.10 26.40
C ALA A 37 3.49 -13.20 27.52
N ARG A 38 4.31 -12.19 27.19
CA ARG A 38 4.80 -11.20 28.16
C ARG A 38 3.66 -10.40 28.77
N HIS A 39 2.70 -9.95 27.97
CA HIS A 39 1.55 -9.19 28.48
C HIS A 39 0.70 -10.02 29.44
N LEU A 40 0.37 -11.27 29.06
CA LEU A 40 -0.35 -12.20 29.92
C LEU A 40 0.41 -12.47 31.23
N HIS A 41 1.73 -12.65 31.16
CA HIS A 41 2.55 -12.84 32.35
C HIS A 41 2.50 -11.62 33.29
N LEU A 42 2.58 -10.40 32.76
CA LEU A 42 2.51 -9.16 33.55
C LEU A 42 1.18 -8.98 34.29
N ILE A 43 0.08 -9.47 33.71
CA ILE A 43 -1.27 -9.37 34.31
C ILE A 43 -1.66 -10.63 35.10
N GLY A 44 -0.76 -11.60 35.26
CA GLY A 44 -1.03 -12.87 35.94
C GLY A 44 -2.01 -13.80 35.21
N GLY A 45 -2.11 -13.69 33.89
CA GLY A 45 -2.97 -14.51 33.04
C GLY A 45 -2.37 -15.86 32.63
N ASN A 46 -3.19 -16.71 32.01
CA ASN A 46 -2.80 -18.04 31.50
C ASN A 46 -2.45 -18.00 30.01
N THR A 47 -1.53 -18.86 29.56
CA THR A 47 -1.14 -19.07 28.15
C THR A 47 -1.98 -20.13 27.43
N THR A 48 -2.96 -20.71 28.10
CA THR A 48 -3.94 -21.65 27.51
C THR A 48 -4.87 -20.91 26.56
N TRP A 49 -4.97 -21.37 25.30
CA TRP A 49 -5.61 -20.64 24.20
C TRP A 49 -7.04 -20.20 24.50
N SER A 50 -7.85 -21.10 25.05
CA SER A 50 -9.25 -20.84 25.40
C SER A 50 -9.44 -19.80 26.51
N GLU A 51 -8.38 -19.47 27.24
CA GLU A 51 -8.42 -18.57 28.40
C GLU A 51 -7.77 -17.22 28.15
N ILE A 52 -6.97 -17.06 27.09
CA ILE A 52 -6.24 -15.83 26.76
C ILE A 52 -7.15 -14.60 26.83
N THR A 53 -8.33 -14.66 26.23
CA THR A 53 -9.25 -13.53 26.15
C THR A 53 -9.93 -13.18 27.47
N ARG A 54 -9.93 -14.08 28.47
CA ARG A 54 -10.57 -13.84 29.78
C ARG A 54 -9.86 -12.77 30.60
N TYR A 55 -8.56 -12.63 30.40
CA TYR A 55 -7.71 -11.70 31.14
C TYR A 55 -7.59 -10.33 30.45
N MET A 56 -8.19 -10.15 29.27
CA MET A 56 -7.98 -8.98 28.43
C MET A 56 -9.26 -8.13 28.31
N THR A 57 -9.08 -6.83 28.11
CA THR A 57 -10.12 -5.88 27.73
C THR A 57 -9.78 -5.26 26.38
N CYS A 58 -10.80 -4.82 25.64
CA CYS A 58 -10.60 -4.13 24.38
C CYS A 58 -9.76 -2.86 24.61
N ARG A 59 -8.61 -2.78 23.92
CA ARG A 59 -7.66 -1.65 24.04
C ARG A 59 -8.13 -0.38 23.33
N ARG A 60 -9.23 -0.42 22.58
CA ARG A 60 -9.85 0.79 22.03
C ARG A 60 -10.35 1.64 23.20
N PHE A 61 -9.80 2.86 23.29
CA PHE A 61 -9.96 3.79 24.42
C PHE A 61 -11.39 3.93 24.97
N SER A 62 -12.41 3.91 24.11
CA SER A 62 -13.82 4.08 24.49
C SER A 62 -14.63 2.79 24.66
N CYS A 63 -14.06 1.62 24.38
CA CYS A 63 -14.85 0.37 24.33
C CYS A 63 -14.84 -0.40 25.65
N GLY A 64 -13.66 -0.73 26.19
CA GLY A 64 -13.53 -1.48 27.46
C GLY A 64 -14.15 -2.89 27.48
N SER A 65 -14.74 -3.37 26.37
CA SER A 65 -15.42 -4.67 26.31
C SER A 65 -14.48 -5.85 26.59
N ARG A 66 -15.00 -6.87 27.27
CA ARG A 66 -14.34 -8.18 27.49
C ARG A 66 -14.74 -9.23 26.46
N ARG A 67 -15.61 -8.91 25.50
CA ARG A 67 -16.08 -9.84 24.47
C ARG A 67 -15.06 -9.92 23.34
N LEU A 68 -13.92 -10.55 23.63
CA LEU A 68 -12.81 -10.68 22.70
C LEU A 68 -12.77 -12.07 22.07
N LYS A 69 -12.28 -12.16 20.84
CA LYS A 69 -11.97 -13.40 20.13
C LYS A 69 -10.49 -13.40 19.74
N ALA A 70 -9.77 -14.46 20.06
CA ALA A 70 -8.42 -14.69 19.55
C ALA A 70 -8.52 -15.46 18.22
N LEU A 71 -7.74 -15.02 17.24
CA LEU A 71 -7.61 -15.66 15.93
C LEU A 71 -6.13 -15.98 15.69
N VAL A 72 -5.87 -17.16 15.12
CA VAL A 72 -4.53 -17.54 14.67
C VAL A 72 -4.26 -16.89 13.32
N VAL A 73 -3.16 -16.14 13.21
CA VAL A 73 -2.72 -15.53 11.94
C VAL A 73 -1.45 -16.26 11.48
N PRO A 74 -1.56 -17.25 10.58
CA PRO A 74 -0.40 -18.00 10.11
C PRO A 74 0.57 -17.10 9.33
N TYR A 75 1.87 -17.38 9.43
CA TYR A 75 2.97 -16.69 8.72
C TYR A 75 3.17 -15.21 9.07
N ALA A 76 2.62 -14.74 10.17
CA ALA A 76 2.69 -13.33 10.54
C ALA A 76 4.12 -12.87 10.92
N ARG A 77 5.02 -13.77 11.38
CA ARG A 77 6.47 -13.48 11.53
C ARG A 77 7.22 -13.21 10.23
N ARG A 78 6.65 -13.54 9.06
CA ARG A 78 7.22 -13.08 7.79
C ARG A 78 6.86 -11.63 7.50
N GLN A 79 5.87 -11.03 8.17
CA GLN A 79 5.40 -9.68 7.86
C GLN A 79 6.20 -8.49 8.39
N PRO A 80 7.06 -8.54 9.44
CA PRO A 80 7.90 -7.38 9.78
C PRO A 80 9.03 -7.21 8.76
N ASN A 81 9.62 -8.31 8.32
CA ASN A 81 10.60 -8.31 7.23
C ASN A 81 9.92 -8.16 5.87
N LEU A 82 8.69 -8.64 5.67
CA LEU A 82 7.93 -8.35 4.46
C LEU A 82 7.45 -6.89 4.44
N LYS A 83 6.98 -6.27 5.52
CA LYS A 83 6.64 -4.83 5.59
C LYS A 83 7.88 -3.93 5.51
N ARG A 84 9.04 -4.35 6.03
CA ARG A 84 10.32 -3.63 5.82
C ARG A 84 10.92 -3.87 4.45
N ARG A 85 10.78 -5.07 3.88
CA ARG A 85 11.23 -5.37 2.51
C ARG A 85 10.29 -4.76 1.50
N ILE A 86 8.97 -4.89 1.64
CA ILE A 86 7.93 -4.15 0.92
C ILE A 86 8.15 -2.66 1.15
N GLY A 87 8.40 -2.18 2.37
CA GLY A 87 8.76 -0.78 2.60
C GLY A 87 9.98 -0.34 1.79
N LYS A 88 11.06 -1.13 1.78
CA LYS A 88 12.25 -0.87 0.94
C LYS A 88 12.00 -1.05 -0.56
N TYR A 89 11.23 -2.05 -0.98
CA TYR A 89 10.90 -2.33 -2.38
C TYR A 89 9.94 -1.26 -2.89
N ASP A 90 9.02 -0.79 -2.06
CA ASP A 90 8.08 0.30 -2.31
C ASP A 90 8.84 1.63 -2.32
N GLU A 91 9.77 1.88 -1.40
CA GLU A 91 10.67 3.04 -1.46
C GLU A 91 11.50 3.04 -2.75
N GLN A 92 12.05 1.90 -3.15
CA GLN A 92 12.78 1.75 -4.42
C GLN A 92 11.87 1.90 -5.63
N LEU A 93 10.66 1.34 -5.59
CA LEU A 93 9.68 1.37 -6.67
C LEU A 93 9.09 2.77 -6.84
N ILE A 94 8.76 3.44 -5.74
CA ILE A 94 8.34 4.85 -5.70
C ILE A 94 9.49 5.73 -6.15
N GLY A 95 10.71 5.50 -5.66
CA GLY A 95 11.91 6.24 -6.10
C GLY A 95 12.15 6.09 -7.61
N ALA A 96 12.03 4.88 -8.15
CA ALA A 96 12.14 4.60 -9.57
C ALA A 96 11.00 5.25 -10.37
N ALA A 97 9.76 5.16 -9.88
CA ALA A 97 8.60 5.80 -10.52
C ALA A 97 8.75 7.33 -10.53
N VAL A 98 9.16 7.94 -9.41
CA VAL A 98 9.44 9.38 -9.31
C VAL A 98 10.58 9.76 -10.26
N GLY A 99 11.63 8.95 -10.36
CA GLY A 99 12.72 9.16 -11.32
C GLY A 99 12.24 9.13 -12.78
N VAL A 100 11.39 8.16 -13.14
CA VAL A 100 10.76 8.09 -14.47
C VAL A 100 9.91 9.33 -14.74
N LEU A 101 9.08 9.76 -13.79
CA LEU A 101 8.28 10.98 -13.93
C LEU A 101 9.16 12.22 -14.09
N GLN A 102 10.24 12.35 -13.32
CA GLN A 102 11.19 13.45 -13.44
C GLN A 102 11.88 13.47 -14.80
N ASP A 103 12.31 12.31 -15.29
CA ASP A 103 12.91 12.17 -16.61
C ASP A 103 11.94 12.57 -17.72
N ILE A 104 10.68 12.16 -17.63
CA ILE A 104 9.63 12.53 -18.60
C ILE A 104 9.37 14.04 -18.59
N VAL A 105 9.31 14.65 -17.40
CA VAL A 105 9.15 16.11 -17.25
C VAL A 105 10.37 16.87 -17.77
N ALA A 106 11.58 16.40 -17.49
CA ALA A 106 12.84 17.04 -17.86
C ALA A 106 13.16 16.93 -19.37
N ARG A 107 12.79 15.83 -20.01
CA ARG A 107 13.05 15.56 -21.44
C ARG A 107 12.08 16.27 -22.40
N SER A 108 11.08 17.00 -21.90
CA SER A 108 10.08 17.69 -22.73
C SER A 108 10.61 19.01 -23.28
N PRO A 109 11.27 18.98 -24.45
CA PRO A 109 10.53 19.28 -25.68
C PRO A 109 10.97 18.39 -26.86
N GLY A 110 10.11 17.46 -27.29
CA GLY A 110 10.27 16.77 -28.60
C GLY A 110 10.00 15.27 -28.65
N ARG A 111 9.87 14.58 -27.51
CA ARG A 111 9.45 13.17 -27.44
C ARG A 111 8.00 13.03 -26.99
N GLU A 112 7.35 11.95 -27.42
CA GLU A 112 6.04 11.56 -26.91
C GLU A 112 6.12 11.33 -25.39
N VAL A 113 5.33 12.10 -24.66
CA VAL A 113 5.35 12.15 -23.18
C VAL A 113 4.42 11.09 -22.58
N ALA A 114 3.47 10.57 -23.36
CA ALA A 114 2.45 9.64 -22.91
C ALA A 114 2.84 8.16 -23.14
N THR A 115 4.01 7.76 -22.64
CA THR A 115 4.51 6.38 -22.77
C THR A 115 3.89 5.42 -21.74
N LEU A 116 4.02 4.11 -21.97
CA LEU A 116 3.69 3.07 -21.00
C LEU A 116 4.35 3.33 -19.63
N ASP A 117 5.57 3.89 -19.66
CA ASP A 117 6.35 4.22 -18.48
C ASP A 117 5.66 5.29 -17.61
N LEU A 118 5.03 6.31 -18.22
CA LEU A 118 4.24 7.32 -17.50
C LEU A 118 3.07 6.66 -16.75
N ARG A 119 2.35 5.74 -17.41
CA ARG A 119 1.22 5.02 -16.80
C ARG A 119 1.67 4.17 -15.61
N LEU A 120 2.74 3.39 -15.80
CA LEU A 120 3.27 2.53 -14.75
C LEU A 120 3.76 3.35 -13.56
N ALA A 121 4.47 4.45 -13.81
CA ALA A 121 4.97 5.33 -12.76
C ALA A 121 3.83 6.02 -11.99
N LEU A 122 2.81 6.53 -12.67
CA LEU A 122 1.63 7.12 -12.03
C LEU A 122 0.83 6.10 -11.22
N LEU A 123 0.72 4.86 -11.70
CA LEU A 123 0.01 3.79 -10.99
C LEU A 123 0.73 3.37 -9.71
N VAL A 124 2.07 3.33 -9.74
CA VAL A 124 2.89 3.12 -8.54
C VAL A 124 2.66 4.24 -7.54
N VAL A 125 2.81 5.50 -7.97
CA VAL A 125 2.69 6.67 -7.08
C VAL A 125 1.28 6.82 -6.51
N HIS A 126 0.24 6.49 -7.28
CA HIS A 126 -1.15 6.55 -6.85
C HIS A 126 -1.42 5.77 -5.56
N ARG A 127 -0.81 4.59 -5.40
CA ARG A 127 -1.01 3.73 -4.22
C ARG A 127 -0.62 4.41 -2.91
N TYR A 128 0.20 5.46 -2.98
CA TYR A 128 0.75 6.18 -1.84
C TYR A 128 0.25 7.63 -1.76
N MET A 129 -0.76 7.99 -2.57
CA MET A 129 -1.33 9.33 -2.57
C MET A 129 -2.79 9.31 -2.12
N ARG A 130 -3.11 10.06 -1.06
CA ARG A 130 -4.47 10.21 -0.54
C ARG A 130 -5.39 11.01 -1.47
N ASP A 131 -4.84 11.98 -2.20
CA ASP A 131 -5.60 12.81 -3.14
C ASP A 131 -5.05 12.60 -4.56
N PRO A 132 -5.84 12.00 -5.47
CA PRO A 132 -5.42 11.65 -6.82
C PRO A 132 -5.41 12.84 -7.79
N LYS A 133 -5.86 14.04 -7.38
CA LYS A 133 -5.92 15.22 -8.26
C LYS A 133 -4.61 15.54 -8.98
N PRO A 134 -3.43 15.57 -8.32
CA PRO A 134 -2.18 15.91 -9.01
C PRO A 134 -1.74 14.86 -10.03
N ILE A 135 -2.05 13.58 -9.77
CA ILE A 135 -1.76 12.47 -10.69
C ILE A 135 -2.65 12.61 -11.93
N ARG A 136 -3.94 12.90 -11.74
CA ARG A 136 -4.89 13.13 -12.84
C ARG A 136 -4.48 14.33 -13.68
N GLU A 137 -4.09 15.42 -13.04
CA GLU A 137 -3.67 16.62 -13.73
C GLU A 137 -2.38 16.40 -14.53
N LEU A 138 -1.40 15.68 -13.98
CA LEU A 138 -0.19 15.29 -14.73
C LEU A 138 -0.55 14.43 -15.95
N TRP A 139 -1.45 13.45 -15.78
CA TRP A 139 -1.92 12.57 -16.84
C TRP A 139 -2.63 13.32 -17.97
N GLU A 140 -3.58 14.19 -17.62
CA GLU A 140 -4.34 14.99 -18.59
C GLU A 140 -3.44 15.98 -19.33
N ARG A 141 -2.53 16.67 -18.62
CA ARG A 141 -1.57 17.61 -19.24
C ARG A 141 -0.55 16.89 -20.13
N ALA A 142 -0.13 15.67 -19.77
CA ALA A 142 0.74 14.84 -20.60
C ALA A 142 0.02 14.29 -21.84
N GLY A 143 -1.28 13.96 -21.73
CA GLY A 143 -2.10 13.39 -22.81
C GLY A 143 -2.68 14.42 -23.78
N ASN A 144 -2.96 15.65 -23.33
CA ASN A 144 -3.56 16.71 -24.15
C ASN A 144 -2.53 17.47 -25.00
N ALA A 145 -1.24 17.24 -24.79
CA ALA A 145 -0.21 18.00 -25.45
C ALA A 145 0.50 17.16 -26.51
N GLN A 146 0.31 17.54 -27.78
CA GLN A 146 1.14 17.03 -28.89
C GLN A 146 2.64 17.26 -28.61
N ARG A 147 2.96 18.32 -27.83
CA ARG A 147 4.23 18.62 -27.17
C ARG A 147 3.95 19.46 -25.92
N PRO A 148 3.91 18.89 -24.70
CA PRO A 148 3.74 19.71 -23.50
C PRO A 148 4.99 20.55 -23.31
N ALA A 149 4.81 21.86 -23.04
CA ALA A 149 5.90 22.66 -22.53
C ALA A 149 6.30 22.08 -21.16
N ALA A 150 7.59 21.87 -20.91
CA ALA A 150 8.09 21.31 -19.65
C ALA A 150 7.51 22.01 -18.41
N SER A 151 7.29 23.33 -18.49
CA SER A 151 6.68 24.15 -17.43
C SER A 151 5.27 23.68 -17.03
N GLY A 152 4.48 23.15 -17.95
CA GLY A 152 3.11 22.68 -17.67
C GLY A 152 3.05 21.38 -16.86
N LEU A 153 4.10 20.56 -16.91
CA LEU A 153 4.19 19.28 -16.18
C LEU A 153 4.97 19.41 -14.85
N GLN A 154 5.80 20.44 -14.71
CA GLN A 154 6.59 20.67 -13.50
C GLN A 154 5.73 20.96 -12.26
N GLU A 155 4.64 21.72 -12.42
CA GLU A 155 3.73 22.07 -11.34
C GLU A 155 3.04 20.84 -10.69
N PRO A 156 2.31 19.99 -11.43
CA PRO A 156 1.72 18.78 -10.83
C PRO A 156 2.79 17.81 -10.30
N MET A 157 3.96 17.74 -10.93
CA MET A 157 5.07 16.92 -10.44
C MET A 157 5.64 17.42 -9.11
N ALA A 158 5.76 18.74 -8.92
CA ALA A 158 6.20 19.33 -7.66
C ALA A 158 5.22 19.00 -6.52
N VAL A 159 3.90 19.02 -6.79
CA VAL A 159 2.86 18.64 -5.82
C VAL A 159 2.94 17.16 -5.48
N ILE A 160 3.16 16.28 -6.46
CA ILE A 160 3.36 14.84 -6.24
C ILE A 160 4.57 14.62 -5.31
N ARG A 161 5.72 15.24 -5.62
CA ARG A 161 6.94 15.07 -4.83
C ARG A 161 6.77 15.57 -3.40
N TYR A 162 6.23 16.78 -3.23
CA TYR A 162 5.97 17.36 -1.90
C TYR A 162 5.08 16.43 -1.05
N ARG A 163 4.03 15.83 -1.63
CA ARG A 163 3.13 14.94 -0.90
C ARG A 163 3.75 13.61 -0.50
N LEU A 164 4.66 13.08 -1.33
CA LEU A 164 5.43 11.88 -1.00
C LEU A 164 6.44 12.17 0.12
N GLU A 165 7.09 13.33 0.09
CA GLU A 165 8.06 13.77 1.11
C GLU A 165 7.41 14.08 2.48
N GLN A 166 6.19 14.62 2.51
CA GLN A 166 5.45 14.94 3.74
C GLN A 166 4.86 13.71 4.46
N GLY A 167 5.17 12.49 4.02
CA GLY A 167 4.87 11.28 4.79
C GLY A 167 3.42 10.78 4.68
N GLY A 168 2.73 11.04 3.57
CA GLY A 168 1.39 10.52 3.28
C GLY A 168 1.34 9.01 2.98
N TRP A 169 2.03 8.17 3.75
CA TRP A 169 2.04 6.71 3.58
C TRP A 169 0.72 6.12 4.10
N LEU A 170 -0.27 5.95 3.22
CA LEU A 170 -1.41 5.09 3.54
C LEU A 170 -1.02 3.63 3.27
N ALA A 171 -1.46 2.74 4.16
CA ALA A 171 -1.32 1.31 3.98
C ALA A 171 -1.98 0.86 2.66
N PRO A 172 -1.38 -0.10 1.92
CA PRO A 172 -1.83 -0.53 0.58
C PRO A 172 -3.19 -1.24 0.53
N GLU A 173 -3.96 -1.26 1.63
CA GLU A 173 -5.21 -1.99 1.77
C GLU A 173 -6.45 -1.17 1.36
N VAL A 174 -6.29 0.13 1.10
CA VAL A 174 -7.39 1.00 0.68
C VAL A 174 -7.07 1.56 -0.71
N LEU A 175 -7.93 1.25 -1.69
CA LEU A 175 -7.96 1.72 -3.09
C LEU A 175 -7.25 0.84 -4.13
N LEU A 176 -7.89 -0.26 -4.51
CA LEU A 176 -7.61 -1.00 -5.76
C LEU A 176 -8.73 -0.91 -6.80
N GLU A 177 -9.96 -0.57 -6.43
CA GLU A 177 -11.10 -0.60 -7.37
C GLU A 177 -11.27 0.69 -8.18
N ASP A 178 -11.15 1.87 -7.57
CA ASP A 178 -11.36 3.15 -8.27
C ASP A 178 -10.26 3.47 -9.30
N THR A 179 -9.02 3.03 -9.05
CA THR A 179 -7.86 3.32 -9.90
C THR A 179 -7.75 2.37 -11.09
N ARG A 180 -8.16 1.11 -10.91
CA ARG A 180 -8.17 0.11 -11.99
C ARG A 180 -9.13 0.56 -13.10
N ARG A 181 -10.30 1.07 -12.72
CA ARG A 181 -11.29 1.63 -13.64
C ARG A 181 -10.78 2.85 -14.39
N TRP A 182 -9.97 3.71 -13.76
CA TRP A 182 -9.50 4.93 -14.40
C TRP A 182 -8.24 4.75 -15.27
N VAL A 183 -7.26 3.95 -14.86
CA VAL A 183 -6.01 3.78 -15.63
C VAL A 183 -6.17 2.78 -16.79
N TRP A 184 -7.05 1.77 -16.64
CA TRP A 184 -7.24 0.73 -17.65
C TRP A 184 -8.52 0.91 -18.48
N ASP A 185 -9.62 1.40 -17.90
CA ASP A 185 -10.90 1.52 -18.63
C ASP A 185 -11.14 2.93 -19.22
N SER A 186 -10.33 3.94 -18.85
CA SER A 186 -10.39 5.22 -19.56
C SER A 186 -9.75 5.05 -20.94
N PRO A 187 -10.45 5.46 -22.02
CA PRO A 187 -9.87 5.42 -23.35
C PRO A 187 -8.59 6.25 -23.36
N PRO A 188 -7.54 5.76 -24.03
CA PRO A 188 -6.32 6.52 -24.14
C PRO A 188 -6.57 7.92 -24.77
N PRO A 189 -5.85 8.97 -24.33
CA PRO A 189 -5.96 10.30 -24.91
C PRO A 189 -5.87 10.27 -26.44
N LYS A 190 -6.62 11.12 -27.16
CA LYS A 190 -6.60 11.16 -28.64
C LYS A 190 -5.16 11.35 -29.15
N GLY A 191 -4.71 10.47 -30.06
CA GLY A 191 -3.34 10.47 -30.61
C GLY A 191 -2.41 9.37 -30.07
N TRP A 192 -2.96 8.44 -29.28
CA TRP A 192 -2.24 7.43 -28.51
C TRP A 192 -1.79 6.15 -29.23
N LEU A 193 -2.49 5.78 -30.29
CA LEU A 193 -2.07 4.62 -31.07
C LEU A 193 -1.01 5.11 -32.06
N PRO A 194 0.16 4.46 -32.16
CA PRO A 194 1.00 4.69 -33.32
C PRO A 194 0.10 4.52 -34.54
N ARG A 195 0.10 5.50 -35.44
CA ARG A 195 -0.56 5.29 -36.74
C ARG A 195 0.03 4.00 -37.27
N ALA A 196 -0.80 2.99 -37.48
CA ALA A 196 -0.36 1.70 -38.00
C ALA A 196 0.45 1.97 -39.28
N GLY A 197 1.78 1.92 -39.19
CA GLY A 197 2.68 2.38 -40.25
C GLY A 197 3.97 3.07 -39.80
N GLU A 198 4.07 3.64 -38.59
CA GLU A 198 5.32 4.28 -38.12
C GLU A 198 6.15 3.33 -37.22
N VAL A 199 6.58 2.20 -37.79
CA VAL A 199 7.77 1.51 -37.29
C VAL A 199 8.95 2.08 -38.06
N ARG A 200 9.60 3.13 -37.52
CA ARG A 200 10.92 3.53 -37.99
C ARG A 200 11.91 2.43 -37.57
N GLN A 201 12.38 1.67 -38.55
CA GLN A 201 13.66 0.98 -38.44
C GLN A 201 14.75 2.05 -38.42
N ASP A 202 15.21 2.41 -37.24
CA ASP A 202 16.47 3.11 -37.10
C ASP A 202 17.56 2.04 -36.85
N ASN A 203 18.52 2.02 -37.78
CA ASN A 203 19.72 1.18 -37.85
C ASN A 203 20.61 1.27 -36.60
#